data_AF-A0A9P9IZV4-F1
#
_entry.id   AF-A0A9P9IZV4-F1
#
_cell.length_a   1.000
_cell.length_b   1.000
_cell.length_c   1.000
_cell.angle_alpha   90.00
_cell.angle_beta   90.00
_cell.angle_gamma   90.00
#
_symmetry.space_group_name_H-M   'P 1'
#
loop_
_entity.id
_entity.type
_entity.pdbx_description
1 polymer ?
#
loop_
_entity_poly.entity_id
_entity_poly.type
_entity_poly.pdbx_seq_one_letter_code
_entity_poly.pdbx_strand_id
1 'polypeptide(L)'
;MGTKGLPTAELELKGARGWLVGEESKGIKNSTILNLARLHTGAGSNSYWTRGLAVSQAYIKTRKVCGIYLHENLQNNHWMAVQMVKYRMNSTDWLCTTSNGSGTFSTSYLCPSDLAGFL
;
A
#
# COMPACT_ATOMS: atom_id res chain seq x y z
N MET A 1 -17.28 -0.49 5.41
CA MET A 1 -17.06 0.43 4.27
C MET A 1 -16.44 1.72 4.78
N GLY A 2 -15.31 2.13 4.19
CA GLY A 2 -14.47 3.25 4.62
C GLY A 2 -14.79 4.58 3.91
N THR A 3 -13.81 5.48 3.82
CA THR A 3 -13.83 6.73 3.01
C THR A 3 -15.04 7.65 3.20
N LYS A 4 -15.67 7.63 4.39
CA LYS A 4 -16.83 8.50 4.71
C LYS A 4 -16.53 10.00 4.68
N GLY A 5 -15.25 10.38 4.76
CA GLY A 5 -14.81 11.77 4.66
C GLY A 5 -14.70 12.29 3.22
N LEU A 6 -14.79 11.42 2.20
CA LEU A 6 -14.74 11.82 0.79
C LEU A 6 -16.16 11.89 0.24
N PRO A 7 -16.68 13.09 -0.12
CA PRO A 7 -18.00 13.21 -0.72
C PRO A 7 -18.00 12.54 -2.09
N THR A 8 -18.69 11.41 -2.20
CA THR A 8 -18.89 10.69 -3.46
C THR A 8 -20.34 10.87 -3.85
N ALA A 9 -20.58 11.46 -5.03
CA ALA A 9 -21.92 11.77 -5.53
C ALA A 9 -22.19 11.01 -6.83
N GLU A 10 -23.45 10.64 -7.03
CA GLU A 10 -23.96 10.17 -8.32
C GLU A 10 -24.43 11.40 -9.12
N LEU A 11 -23.94 11.55 -10.35
CA LEU A 11 -24.16 12.76 -11.16
C LEU A 11 -24.75 12.39 -12.53
N GLU A 12 -25.73 13.17 -12.98
CA GLU A 12 -26.26 13.13 -14.34
C GLU A 12 -25.80 14.39 -15.10
N LEU A 13 -25.17 14.21 -16.27
CA LEU A 13 -24.66 15.32 -17.08
C LEU A 13 -25.72 15.76 -18.10
N LYS A 14 -26.38 16.90 -17.85
CA LYS A 14 -27.34 17.53 -18.77
C LYS A 14 -26.82 18.88 -19.25
N GLY A 15 -26.41 18.98 -20.52
CA GLY A 15 -25.89 20.22 -21.10
C GLY A 15 -24.55 20.71 -20.52
N ALA A 16 -23.76 19.82 -19.92
CA ALA A 16 -22.46 20.16 -19.35
C ALA A 16 -21.46 20.52 -20.46
N ARG A 17 -20.79 21.68 -20.35
CA ARG A 17 -19.71 22.07 -21.27
C ARG A 17 -18.45 21.28 -20.96
N GLY A 18 -17.88 20.61 -21.98
CA GLY A 18 -16.58 19.95 -21.93
C GLY A 18 -15.66 20.47 -23.02
N TRP A 19 -14.35 20.33 -22.81
CA TRP A 19 -13.31 20.59 -23.80
C TRP A 19 -12.64 19.28 -24.20
N LEU A 20 -12.31 19.12 -25.48
CA LEU A 20 -11.57 17.95 -25.95
C LEU A 20 -10.11 18.04 -25.46
N VAL A 21 -9.65 17.00 -24.77
CA VAL A 21 -8.26 16.88 -24.31
C VAL A 21 -7.56 15.79 -25.12
N GLY A 22 -6.56 16.18 -25.91
CA GLY A 22 -5.84 15.27 -26.81
C GLY A 22 -6.51 15.14 -28.18
N GLU A 23 -6.42 13.95 -28.78
CA GLU A 23 -7.01 13.68 -30.09
C GLU A 23 -8.39 13.01 -29.98
N GLU A 24 -9.27 13.33 -30.93
CA GLU A 24 -10.57 12.69 -31.06
C GLU A 24 -10.40 11.16 -31.19
N SER A 25 -11.29 10.41 -30.53
CA SER A 25 -11.27 8.93 -30.44
C SER A 25 -10.10 8.27 -29.67
N LYS A 26 -9.14 9.02 -29.11
CA LYS A 26 -7.99 8.47 -28.37
C LYS A 26 -8.08 8.50 -26.83
N GLY A 27 -9.27 8.69 -26.26
CA GLY A 27 -9.45 8.84 -24.80
C GLY A 27 -8.86 7.71 -23.94
N ILE A 28 -9.01 6.45 -24.37
CA ILE A 28 -8.48 5.28 -23.63
C ILE A 28 -6.95 5.19 -23.75
N LYS A 29 -6.39 5.53 -24.92
CA LYS A 29 -4.95 5.47 -25.17
C LYS A 29 -4.19 6.54 -24.38
N ASN A 30 -4.82 7.68 -24.12
CA ASN A 30 -4.27 8.77 -23.31
C ASN A 30 -4.57 8.61 -21.80
N SER A 31 -4.84 7.39 -21.32
CA SER A 31 -5.23 7.12 -19.92
C SER A 31 -4.07 7.01 -18.94
N THR A 32 -3.02 7.82 -19.10
CA THR A 32 -1.85 7.87 -18.20
C THR A 32 -2.24 8.11 -16.74
N ILE A 33 -3.32 8.86 -16.51
CA ILE A 33 -3.89 9.11 -15.19
C ILE A 33 -4.32 7.84 -14.45
N LEU A 34 -4.74 6.78 -15.16
CA LEU A 34 -5.11 5.52 -14.52
C LEU A 34 -3.89 4.82 -13.91
N ASN A 35 -2.74 4.90 -14.57
CA ASN A 35 -1.50 4.36 -14.01
C ASN A 35 -1.07 5.17 -12.78
N LEU A 36 -1.20 6.50 -12.82
CA LEU A 36 -0.93 7.33 -11.66
C LEU A 36 -1.87 7.02 -10.48
N ALA A 37 -3.17 6.85 -10.73
CA ALA A 37 -4.14 6.50 -9.70
C ALA A 37 -3.85 5.12 -9.07
N ARG A 38 -3.44 4.14 -9.87
CA ARG A 38 -2.96 2.84 -9.35
C ARG A 38 -1.72 3.01 -8.50
N LEU A 39 -0.80 3.87 -8.92
CA LEU A 39 0.41 4.14 -8.15
C LEU A 39 0.06 4.75 -6.78
N HIS A 40 -0.83 5.73 -6.77
CA HIS A 40 -1.31 6.37 -5.55
C HIS A 40 -2.03 5.38 -4.62
N THR A 41 -2.83 4.48 -5.19
CA THR A 41 -3.56 3.46 -4.42
C THR A 41 -2.62 2.45 -3.77
N GLY A 42 -1.58 2.01 -4.48
CA GLY A 42 -0.56 1.11 -3.93
C GLY A 42 0.23 1.77 -2.78
N ALA A 43 0.71 2.99 -2.99
CA ALA A 43 1.41 3.76 -1.96
C ALA A 43 0.51 4.04 -0.73
N GLY A 44 -0.74 4.43 -0.96
CA GLY A 44 -1.72 4.67 0.09
C GLY A 44 -1.99 3.42 0.92
N SER A 45 -2.22 2.28 0.26
CA SER A 45 -2.46 0.99 0.94
C SER A 45 -1.29 0.60 1.84
N ASN A 46 -0.06 0.77 1.36
CA ASN A 46 1.13 0.44 2.14
C ASN A 46 1.27 1.34 3.38
N SER A 47 0.99 2.64 3.24
CA SER A 47 1.02 3.60 4.35
C SER A 47 0.01 3.29 5.47
N TYR A 48 -1.20 2.88 5.09
CA TYR A 48 -2.22 2.47 6.06
C TYR A 48 -1.80 1.21 6.80
N TRP A 49 -1.14 0.26 6.13
CA TRP A 49 -0.60 -0.94 6.77
C TRP A 49 0.51 -0.57 7.78
N THR A 50 1.45 0.31 7.41
CA THR A 50 2.50 0.79 8.33
C THR A 50 1.91 1.41 9.58
N ARG A 51 0.90 2.28 9.41
CA ARG A 51 0.24 2.95 10.55
C ARG A 51 -0.46 1.95 11.45
N GLY A 52 -1.17 0.98 10.88
CA GLY A 52 -1.81 -0.09 11.65
C GLY A 52 -0.80 -0.90 12.45
N LEU A 53 0.32 -1.29 11.84
CA LEU A 53 1.39 -2.03 12.51
C LEU A 53 2.07 -1.20 13.61
N ALA A 54 2.31 0.09 13.39
CA ALA A 54 2.90 0.97 14.39
C ALA A 54 2.01 1.09 15.64
N VAL A 55 0.69 1.25 15.44
CA VAL A 55 -0.28 1.29 16.55
C VAL A 55 -0.31 -0.05 17.29
N SER A 56 -0.34 -1.18 16.57
CA SER A 56 -0.30 -2.51 17.18
C SER A 56 0.98 -2.73 18.00
N GLN A 57 2.14 -2.31 17.49
CA GLN A 57 3.41 -2.41 18.22
C GLN A 57 3.47 -1.54 19.48
N ALA A 58 2.83 -0.37 19.47
CA ALA A 58 2.70 0.45 20.67
C ALA A 58 1.74 -0.19 21.69
N TYR A 59 0.64 -0.80 21.21
CA TYR A 59 -0.37 -1.41 22.06
C TYR A 59 0.14 -2.64 22.83
N ILE A 60 0.93 -3.51 22.18
CA ILE A 60 1.46 -4.73 22.83
C ILE A 60 2.40 -4.44 24.00
N LYS A 61 3.01 -3.24 24.04
CA LYS A 61 3.90 -2.79 25.12
C LYS A 61 3.13 -2.35 26.36
N THR A 62 1.92 -1.83 26.19
CA THR A 62 1.11 -1.27 27.28
C THR A 62 0.11 -2.27 27.83
N ARG A 63 -0.39 -3.19 26.98
CA ARG A 63 -1.41 -4.16 27.38
C ARG A 63 -0.82 -5.37 28.11
N LYS A 64 -1.37 -5.65 29.30
CA LYS A 64 -1.17 -6.92 30.02
C LYS A 64 -2.32 -7.89 29.79
N VAL A 65 -2.00 -9.17 29.64
CA VAL A 65 -2.96 -10.28 29.51
C VAL A 65 -2.45 -11.43 30.35
N CYS A 66 -3.29 -12.01 31.22
CA CYS A 66 -2.90 -13.11 32.11
C CYS A 66 -1.64 -12.82 32.97
N GLY A 67 -1.48 -11.58 33.45
CA GLY A 67 -0.36 -11.18 34.31
C GLY A 67 0.94 -10.84 33.58
N ILE A 68 1.08 -11.23 32.30
CA ILE A 68 2.25 -10.93 31.45
C ILE A 68 1.94 -9.82 30.45
N TYR A 69 2.97 -9.18 29.90
CA TYR A 69 2.76 -8.22 28.81
C TYR A 69 2.47 -8.96 27.50
N LEU A 70 1.66 -8.36 26.64
CA LEU A 70 1.27 -8.98 25.37
C LEU A 70 2.46 -9.20 24.42
N HIS A 71 3.49 -8.36 24.51
CA HIS A 71 4.75 -8.53 23.76
C HIS A 71 5.63 -9.71 24.25
N GLU A 72 5.34 -10.33 25.39
CA GLU A 72 6.08 -11.51 25.88
C GLU A 72 5.44 -12.82 25.38
N ASN A 73 4.21 -12.74 24.87
CA ASN A 73 3.50 -13.89 24.34
C ASN A 73 4.08 -14.30 22.97
N LEU A 74 4.58 -15.54 22.90
CA LEU A 74 5.22 -16.10 21.69
C LEU A 74 4.29 -16.07 20.47
N GLN A 75 3.00 -16.37 20.65
CA GLN A 75 2.04 -16.42 19.55
C GLN A 75 1.78 -15.02 18.97
N ASN A 76 1.68 -14.01 19.84
CA ASN A 76 1.55 -12.62 19.42
C ASN A 76 2.80 -12.15 18.66
N ASN A 77 3.99 -12.47 19.16
CA ASN A 77 5.25 -12.08 18.53
C ASN A 77 5.47 -12.76 17.18
N HIS A 78 5.17 -14.06 17.09
CA HIS A 78 5.25 -14.79 15.83
C HIS A 78 4.31 -14.18 14.77
N TRP A 79 3.06 -13.88 15.14
CA TRP A 79 2.12 -13.24 14.21
C TRP A 79 2.60 -11.85 13.78
N MET A 80 3.07 -11.02 14.72
CA MET A 80 3.62 -9.69 14.42
C MET A 80 4.83 -9.77 13.49
N ALA A 81 5.74 -10.72 13.71
CA ALA A 81 6.91 -10.92 12.86
C ALA A 81 6.51 -11.31 11.43
N VAL A 82 5.57 -12.25 11.28
CA VAL A 82 5.05 -12.66 9.96
C VAL A 82 4.40 -11.48 9.22
N GLN A 83 3.62 -10.65 9.92
CA GLN A 83 3.02 -9.46 9.30
C GLN A 83 4.07 -8.42 8.89
N MET A 84 5.12 -8.25 9.68
CA MET A 84 6.19 -7.31 9.38
C MET A 84 7.01 -7.75 8.15
N VAL A 85 7.27 -9.04 8.01
CA VAL A 85 7.94 -9.60 6.82
C VAL A 85 7.08 -9.38 5.57
N LYS A 86 5.77 -9.67 5.63
CA LYS A 86 4.85 -9.43 4.51
C LYS A 86 4.77 -7.95 4.12
N TYR A 87 4.66 -7.06 5.10
CA TYR A 87 4.70 -5.62 4.87
C TYR A 87 6.01 -5.19 4.20
N ARG A 88 7.15 -5.68 4.70
CA ARG A 88 8.47 -5.35 4.13
C ARG A 88 8.56 -5.80 2.68
N MET A 89 8.19 -7.05 2.38
CA MET A 89 8.17 -7.60 1.01
C MET A 89 7.34 -6.73 0.07
N ASN A 90 6.09 -6.41 0.44
CA ASN A 90 5.21 -5.59 -0.39
C ASN A 90 5.74 -4.17 -0.59
N SER A 91 6.33 -3.58 0.45
CA SER A 91 6.88 -2.23 0.37
C SER A 91 8.10 -2.13 -0.55
N THR A 92 8.98 -3.14 -0.54
CA THR A 92 10.20 -3.16 -1.35
C THR A 92 9.93 -3.57 -2.79
N ASP A 93 9.04 -4.55 -3.00
CA ASP A 93 8.68 -5.00 -4.35
C ASP A 93 7.99 -3.88 -5.15
N TRP A 94 7.18 -3.06 -4.46
CA TRP A 94 6.58 -1.87 -5.06
C TRP A 94 7.63 -0.87 -5.54
N LEU A 95 8.64 -0.56 -4.72
CA LEU A 95 9.72 0.35 -5.09
C LEU A 95 10.46 -0.16 -6.34
N CYS A 96 10.83 -1.44 -6.37
CA CYS A 96 11.51 -2.07 -7.50
C CYS A 96 10.64 -2.13 -8.77
N THR A 97 9.33 -2.35 -8.63
CA THR A 97 8.41 -2.40 -9.77
C THR A 97 8.22 -1.00 -10.39
N THR A 98 8.22 0.05 -9.57
CA THR A 98 8.14 1.44 -10.07
C THR A 98 9.43 1.94 -10.73
N SER A 99 10.60 1.46 -10.31
CA SER A 99 11.88 1.84 -10.92
C SER A 99 12.13 1.16 -12.26
N ASN A 100 11.63 -0.07 -12.46
CA ASN A 100 11.90 -0.86 -13.66
C ASN A 100 10.86 -0.69 -14.78
N GLY A 101 9.76 0.03 -14.54
CA GLY A 101 8.75 0.37 -15.57
C GLY A 101 8.04 -0.81 -16.25
N SER A 102 8.37 -2.05 -15.88
CA SER A 102 8.01 -3.26 -16.63
C SER A 102 6.70 -3.91 -16.17
N GLY A 103 6.09 -3.46 -15.07
CA GLY A 103 4.83 -4.05 -14.56
C GLY A 103 4.93 -5.54 -14.20
N THR A 104 6.13 -6.11 -14.18
CA THR A 104 6.38 -7.49 -13.81
C THR A 104 6.63 -7.55 -12.31
N PHE A 105 5.65 -8.08 -11.58
CA PHE A 105 5.79 -8.45 -10.16
C PHE A 105 6.97 -9.43 -10.06
N SER A 106 8.10 -8.98 -9.52
CA SER A 106 9.27 -9.84 -9.45
C SER A 106 9.07 -10.80 -8.29
N THR A 107 8.67 -12.04 -8.60
CA THR A 107 8.58 -13.14 -7.63
C THR A 107 9.95 -13.61 -7.11
N SER A 108 10.94 -12.72 -7.08
CA SER A 108 12.24 -13.00 -6.50
C SER A 108 12.12 -12.86 -4.99
N TYR A 109 12.05 -14.01 -4.33
CA TYR A 109 12.26 -14.17 -2.90
C TYR A 109 13.68 -13.70 -2.55
N LEU A 110 13.88 -12.38 -2.49
CA LEU A 110 15.13 -11.79 -2.04
C LEU A 110 15.17 -11.92 -0.51
N CYS A 111 15.92 -12.93 -0.10
CA CYS A 111 16.37 -13.13 1.26
C CYS A 111 17.06 -11.85 1.79
N PRO A 112 17.03 -11.56 3.11
CA PRO A 112 17.61 -10.32 3.66
C PRO A 112 19.13 -10.14 3.47
N SER A 113 19.83 -11.07 2.82
CA SER A 113 21.28 -11.02 2.60
C SER A 113 21.73 -10.03 1.52
N ASP A 114 20.85 -9.57 0.62
CA ASP A 114 21.23 -8.61 -0.45
C ASP A 114 21.21 -7.13 0.00
N LEU A 115 20.90 -6.85 1.27
CA LEU A 115 20.97 -5.50 1.84
C LEU A 115 22.35 -5.13 2.41
N ALA A 116 23.35 -6.00 2.30
CA ALA A 116 24.71 -5.73 2.78
C ALA A 116 25.56 -4.86 1.84
N GLY A 117 25.04 -4.47 0.66
CA GLY A 117 25.79 -3.71 -0.35
C GLY A 117 25.52 -2.20 -0.41
N PHE A 118 24.80 -1.63 0.56
CA PHE A 118 24.43 -0.20 0.57
C PHE A 118 24.87 0.55 1.84
N LEU A 119 26.03 0.17 2.37
CA LEU A 119 26.86 0.97 3.27
C LEU A 119 28.28 1.05 2.70
#